data_AF-A0A4R6F5F0-F1
#
_entry.id   AF-A0A4R6F5F0-F1
#
_cell.length_a   1.000
_cell.length_b   1.000
_cell.length_c   1.000
_cell.angle_alpha   90.00
_cell.angle_beta   90.00
_cell.angle_gamma   90.00
#
_symmetry.space_group_name_H-M   'P 1'
#
loop_
_entity.id
_entity.type
_entity.pdbx_description
1 polymer ?
#
loop_
_entity_poly.entity_id
_entity_poly.type
_entity_poly.pdbx_seq_one_letter_code
_entity_poly.pdbx_strand_id
1 'polypeptide(L)'
;MSEKGRVVVLDDDHVLCPCGTNRVIVVSDPGVWVRTSDGGSGSAIRASAVSARSEDDTKPVLQAIEEQHTRVFFVWDSVTGEALANRDYVVDVGGVRQRGKTDGEGYAKITTNGEQPVNIHVIFSSPRRSLKPRPGN
;
A
#
# COMPACT_ATOMS: atom_id res chain seq x y z
N MET A 1 12.37 -20.12 -27.06
CA MET A 1 11.13 -20.18 -27.87
C MET A 1 10.92 -18.81 -28.52
N SER A 2 10.42 -18.74 -29.76
CA SER A 2 10.15 -17.47 -30.44
C SER A 2 8.72 -17.44 -30.96
N GLU A 3 7.99 -16.37 -30.66
CA GLU A 3 6.70 -16.07 -31.25
C GLU A 3 6.90 -14.85 -32.17
N LYS A 4 6.52 -14.99 -33.44
CA LYS A 4 6.58 -13.91 -34.44
C LYS A 4 7.98 -13.24 -34.54
N GLY A 5 9.04 -14.04 -34.41
CA GLY A 5 10.43 -13.57 -34.52
C GLY A 5 10.94 -12.78 -33.31
N ARG A 6 10.16 -12.67 -32.22
CA ARG A 6 10.61 -12.11 -30.95
C ARG A 6 10.96 -13.24 -30.00
N VAL A 7 12.02 -13.06 -29.20
CA VAL A 7 12.35 -14.00 -28.13
C VAL A 7 11.26 -13.88 -27.08
N VAL A 8 10.57 -14.99 -26.80
CA VAL A 8 9.52 -15.03 -25.79
C VAL A 8 10.18 -15.25 -24.44
N VAL A 9 9.77 -14.43 -23.47
CA VAL A 9 10.21 -14.55 -22.09
C VAL A 9 9.28 -15.53 -21.38
N LEU A 10 9.87 -16.51 -20.69
CA LEU A 10 9.17 -17.57 -19.97
C LEU A 10 9.05 -17.25 -18.49
N ASP A 11 8.20 -18.01 -17.80
CA ASP A 11 8.15 -17.99 -16.34
C ASP A 11 9.54 -18.30 -15.76
N ASP A 12 9.90 -17.60 -14.69
CA ASP A 12 11.19 -17.67 -13.98
C ASP A 12 12.41 -17.07 -14.72
N ASP A 13 12.25 -16.53 -15.93
CA ASP A 13 13.33 -15.89 -16.67
C ASP A 13 13.93 -14.69 -15.91
N HIS A 14 15.25 -14.54 -16.01
CA HIS A 14 15.95 -13.42 -15.40
C HIS A 14 15.63 -12.11 -16.13
N VAL A 15 15.22 -11.10 -15.37
CA VAL A 15 15.18 -9.72 -15.88
C VAL A 15 16.55 -9.07 -15.72
N LEU A 16 16.83 -8.04 -16.53
CA LEU A 16 18.08 -7.28 -16.50
C LEU A 16 18.22 -6.36 -15.27
N CYS A 17 17.72 -6.80 -14.11
CA CYS A 17 17.98 -6.13 -12.84
C CYS A 17 19.43 -6.42 -12.41
N PRO A 18 20.23 -5.39 -12.08
CA PRO A 18 21.57 -5.57 -11.51
C PRO A 18 21.57 -6.38 -10.21
N CYS A 19 20.43 -6.42 -9.52
CA CYS A 19 20.22 -7.20 -8.30
C CYS A 19 20.24 -8.73 -8.52
N GLY A 20 20.08 -9.21 -9.76
CA GLY A 20 20.03 -10.64 -10.11
C GLY A 20 18.86 -11.43 -9.51
N THR A 21 17.99 -10.77 -8.74
CA THR A 21 17.00 -11.42 -7.87
C THR A 21 15.60 -11.42 -8.48
N ASN A 22 15.31 -10.50 -9.39
CA ASN A 22 13.99 -10.37 -10.01
C ASN A 22 13.83 -11.38 -11.16
N ARG A 23 12.65 -11.98 -11.26
CA ARG A 23 12.29 -12.97 -12.28
C ARG A 23 10.95 -12.64 -12.94
N VAL A 24 10.76 -13.10 -14.16
CA VAL A 24 9.48 -13.01 -14.86
C VAL A 24 8.48 -13.99 -14.25
N ILE A 25 7.24 -13.55 -14.08
CA ILE A 25 6.14 -14.39 -13.60
C ILE A 25 5.08 -14.40 -14.70
N VAL A 26 4.82 -15.59 -15.27
CA VAL A 26 3.77 -15.80 -16.27
C VAL A 26 2.69 -16.67 -15.65
N VAL A 27 1.59 -16.04 -15.26
CA VAL A 27 0.43 -16.71 -14.67
C VAL A 27 -0.83 -16.33 -15.44
N SER A 28 -1.81 -17.24 -15.46
CA SER A 28 -3.08 -17.07 -16.17
C SER A 28 -3.94 -15.91 -15.65
N ASP A 29 -3.64 -15.39 -14.45
CA ASP A 29 -4.30 -14.27 -13.80
C ASP A 29 -3.27 -13.31 -13.17
N PRO A 30 -2.74 -12.33 -13.93
CA PRO A 30 -1.63 -11.50 -13.51
C PRO A 30 -2.04 -10.51 -12.40
N GLY A 31 -1.94 -10.94 -11.15
CA GLY A 31 -2.00 -10.08 -9.96
C GLY A 31 -0.67 -9.42 -9.61
N VAL A 32 -0.69 -8.46 -8.70
CA VAL A 32 0.51 -7.86 -8.10
C VAL A 32 0.98 -8.69 -6.89
N TRP A 33 2.24 -9.15 -6.91
CA TRP A 33 2.82 -9.93 -5.83
C TRP A 33 3.85 -9.08 -5.08
N VAL A 34 3.50 -8.59 -3.91
CA VAL A 34 4.44 -7.90 -3.02
C VAL A 34 4.90 -8.90 -1.96
N ARG A 35 6.18 -9.27 -2.01
CA ARG A 35 6.82 -10.02 -0.90
C ARG A 35 7.08 -9.04 0.24
N THR A 36 6.25 -9.06 1.27
CA THR A 36 6.58 -8.43 2.55
C THR A 36 7.65 -9.28 3.22
N SER A 37 8.90 -8.79 3.21
CA SER A 37 9.98 -9.38 3.98
C SER A 37 9.77 -9.01 5.45
N ASP A 38 8.92 -9.77 6.12
CA ASP A 38 8.87 -9.78 7.57
C ASP A 38 10.13 -10.52 8.02
N GLY A 39 11.02 -9.84 8.73
CA GLY A 39 12.15 -10.49 9.39
C GLY A 39 11.63 -11.50 10.41
N GLY A 40 11.40 -12.75 9.99
CA GLY A 40 10.83 -13.78 10.83
C GLY A 40 10.60 -15.07 10.05
N SER A 41 11.35 -16.10 10.40
CA SER A 41 11.36 -17.43 9.78
C SER A 41 9.96 -18.05 9.65
N GLY A 42 9.57 -18.34 8.40
CA GLY A 42 8.83 -19.54 8.00
C GLY A 42 7.32 -19.61 8.31
N SER A 43 6.48 -19.26 7.33
CA SER A 43 5.45 -20.19 6.83
C SER A 43 4.92 -19.67 5.50
N ALA A 44 5.26 -20.35 4.41
CA ALA A 44 4.69 -20.07 3.10
C ALA A 44 3.18 -20.37 3.16
N ILE A 45 2.33 -19.36 3.06
CA ILE A 45 0.91 -19.57 2.78
C ILE A 45 0.80 -20.04 1.33
N ARG A 46 0.97 -21.35 1.13
CA ARG A 46 0.45 -22.04 -0.05
C ARG A 46 -1.06 -22.01 0.09
N ALA A 47 -1.72 -21.11 -0.65
CA ALA A 47 -3.16 -21.22 -0.88
C ALA A 47 -3.39 -22.43 -1.80
N SER A 48 -3.34 -23.64 -1.23
CA SER A 48 -3.81 -24.86 -1.87
C SER A 48 -5.33 -24.81 -1.87
N ALA A 49 -5.94 -24.60 -3.03
CA ALA A 49 -7.37 -24.83 -3.22
C ALA A 49 -7.67 -26.33 -3.04
N VAL A 50 -8.12 -26.73 -1.86
CA VAL A 50 -8.67 -28.07 -1.63
C VAL A 50 -10.15 -28.04 -1.98
N SER A 51 -10.46 -28.63 -3.12
CA SER A 51 -11.80 -29.06 -3.49
C SER A 51 -12.19 -30.24 -2.59
N ALA A 52 -13.15 -30.06 -1.70
CA ALA A 52 -13.85 -31.15 -1.02
C ALA A 52 -15.36 -30.90 -1.07
N ARG A 53 -16.03 -31.78 -1.82
CA ARG A 53 -17.49 -31.93 -1.82
C ARG A 53 -17.90 -32.64 -0.53
N SER A 54 -18.87 -32.11 0.19
CA SER A 54 -19.85 -32.89 0.98
C SER A 54 -21.10 -32.05 1.17
N GLU A 55 -22.23 -32.66 0.85
CA GLU A 55 -23.59 -32.18 1.06
C GLU A 55 -23.90 -32.25 2.55
N ASP A 56 -24.24 -31.12 3.18
CA ASP A 56 -25.17 -31.11 4.31
C ASP A 56 -25.85 -29.75 4.43
N ASP A 57 -27.15 -29.82 4.69
CA ASP A 57 -28.15 -28.79 4.49
C ASP A 57 -28.19 -27.88 5.73
N THR A 58 -27.30 -26.89 5.79
CA THR A 58 -27.46 -25.74 6.69
C THR A 58 -26.84 -24.54 6.01
N LYS A 59 -27.68 -23.67 5.42
CA LYS A 59 -27.22 -22.40 4.84
C LYS A 59 -26.32 -21.68 5.85
N PRO A 60 -24.99 -21.58 5.62
CA PRO A 60 -24.22 -20.64 6.40
C PRO A 60 -24.67 -19.26 5.92
N VAL A 61 -25.11 -18.42 6.85
CA VAL A 61 -25.10 -16.97 6.60
C VAL A 61 -23.63 -16.64 6.39
N LEU A 62 -23.21 -16.62 5.13
CA LEU A 62 -21.91 -16.11 4.74
C LEU A 62 -21.92 -14.64 5.14
N GLN A 63 -21.43 -14.34 6.35
CA GLN A 63 -20.91 -13.02 6.64
C GLN A 63 -19.86 -12.76 5.58
N ALA A 64 -20.20 -11.89 4.63
CA ALA A 64 -19.22 -11.38 3.70
C ALA A 64 -18.10 -10.80 4.56
N ILE A 65 -16.94 -11.47 4.56
CA ILE A 65 -15.72 -10.89 5.11
C ILE A 65 -15.45 -9.73 4.16
N GLU A 66 -15.86 -8.53 4.53
CA GLU A 66 -15.48 -7.33 3.79
C GLU A 66 -13.96 -7.28 3.83
N GLU A 67 -13.34 -7.57 2.69
CA GLU A 67 -11.89 -7.57 2.56
C GLU A 67 -11.36 -6.20 2.98
N GLN A 68 -10.48 -6.17 3.97
CA GLN A 68 -9.89 -4.91 4.42
C GLN A 68 -8.73 -4.56 3.52
N HIS A 69 -8.75 -3.35 2.97
CA HIS A 69 -7.64 -2.83 2.17
C HIS A 69 -6.84 -1.84 3.01
N THR A 70 -5.52 -1.99 3.00
CA THR A 70 -4.62 -1.10 3.74
C THR A 70 -3.66 -0.40 2.79
N ARG A 71 -3.52 0.92 2.98
CA ARG A 71 -2.50 1.75 2.32
C ARG A 71 -1.69 2.48 3.38
N VAL A 72 -0.40 2.62 3.10
CA VAL A 72 0.56 3.29 3.98
C VAL A 72 1.22 4.42 3.19
N PHE A 73 1.23 5.61 3.76
CA PHE A 73 1.86 6.80 3.18
C PHE A 73 3.01 7.23 4.07
N PHE A 74 4.19 7.41 3.48
CA PHE A 74 5.33 7.98 4.20
C PHE A 74 5.36 9.49 3.96
N VAL A 75 5.38 10.26 5.05
CA VAL A 75 5.34 11.72 5.01
C VAL A 75 6.68 12.26 5.49
N TRP A 76 7.38 13.00 4.63
CA TRP A 76 8.68 13.58 4.93
C TRP A 76 8.76 15.06 4.58
N ASP A 77 9.72 15.76 5.18
CA ASP A 77 10.13 17.10 4.77
C ASP A 77 11.05 16.99 3.55
N SER A 78 10.68 17.58 2.42
CA SER A 78 11.45 17.46 1.17
C SER A 78 12.77 18.24 1.18
N VAL A 79 12.96 19.15 2.13
CA VAL A 79 14.17 19.97 2.28
C VAL A 79 15.18 19.25 3.17
N THR A 80 14.75 18.72 4.31
CA THR A 80 15.66 18.04 5.25
C THR A 80 15.76 16.54 5.00
N GLY A 81 14.77 15.94 4.33
CA GLY A 81 14.64 14.50 4.16
C GLY A 81 14.13 13.78 5.42
N GLU A 82 13.82 14.51 6.48
CA GLU A 82 13.40 13.91 7.76
C GLU A 82 11.93 13.47 7.74
N ALA A 83 11.65 12.37 8.42
CA ALA A 83 10.30 11.88 8.64
C ALA A 83 9.48 12.89 9.45
N LEU A 84 8.27 13.19 8.98
CA LEU A 84 7.35 14.09 9.68
C LEU A 84 6.50 13.30 10.67
N ALA A 85 7.08 12.99 11.82
CA ALA A 85 6.40 12.29 12.90
C ALA A 85 5.30 13.13 13.56
N ASN A 86 4.27 12.46 14.09
CA ASN A 86 3.18 13.07 14.88
C ASN A 86 2.48 14.25 14.19
N ARG A 87 2.47 14.26 12.86
CA ARG A 87 1.91 15.33 12.03
C ARG A 87 0.44 15.09 11.77
N ASP A 88 -0.39 16.09 12.07
CA ASP A 88 -1.82 16.03 11.78
C ASP A 88 -2.06 15.90 10.27
N TYR A 89 -2.97 15.00 9.90
CA TYR A 89 -3.49 14.88 8.56
C TYR A 89 -5.01 14.74 8.58
N VAL A 90 -5.60 15.05 7.43
CA VAL A 90 -6.98 14.73 7.10
C VAL A 90 -6.95 13.70 5.98
N VAL A 91 -7.81 12.70 6.08
CA VAL A 91 -8.05 11.75 5.00
C VAL A 91 -9.53 11.74 4.63
N ASP A 92 -9.83 11.68 3.35
CA ASP A 92 -11.16 11.37 2.84
C ASP A 92 -11.16 9.91 2.34
N VAL A 93 -12.04 9.10 2.92
CA VAL A 93 -12.20 7.68 2.59
C VAL A 93 -13.64 7.47 2.14
N GLY A 94 -13.85 7.15 0.86
CA GLY A 94 -15.19 6.91 0.33
C GLY A 94 -16.16 8.10 0.51
N GLY A 95 -15.65 9.34 0.55
CA GLY A 95 -16.44 10.56 0.79
C GLY A 95 -16.57 10.94 2.27
N VAL A 96 -16.02 10.15 3.19
CA VAL A 96 -16.05 10.43 4.63
C VAL A 96 -14.72 11.01 5.08
N ARG A 97 -14.77 12.25 5.59
CA ARG A 97 -13.59 12.96 6.10
C ARG A 97 -13.24 12.50 7.52
N GLN A 98 -12.02 12.06 7.70
CA GLN A 98 -11.43 11.57 8.95
C GLN A 98 -10.14 12.35 9.27
N ARG A 99 -9.71 12.30 10.53
CA ARG A 99 -8.47 12.94 11.01
C ARG A 99 -7.56 11.88 11.61
N GLY A 100 -6.26 12.07 11.46
CA GLY A 100 -5.25 11.23 12.08
C GLY A 100 -3.94 11.96 12.27
N LYS A 101 -2.97 11.24 12.83
CA LYS A 101 -1.58 11.68 12.95
C LYS A 101 -0.66 10.63 12.36
N THR A 102 0.40 11.08 11.68
CA THR A 102 1.50 10.18 11.34
C THR A 102 2.11 9.63 12.62
N ASP A 103 2.65 8.42 12.55
CA ASP A 103 3.31 7.78 13.69
C ASP A 103 4.70 8.41 14.00
N GLY A 104 5.44 7.77 14.91
CA GLY A 104 6.78 8.21 15.29
C GLY A 104 7.81 8.14 14.16
N GLU A 105 7.53 7.39 13.11
CA GLU A 105 8.39 7.18 11.94
C GLU A 105 7.88 7.95 10.71
N GLY A 106 6.81 8.73 10.84
CA GLY A 106 6.25 9.55 9.76
C GLY A 106 5.28 8.82 8.83
N TYR A 107 4.79 7.63 9.19
CA TYR A 107 3.81 6.90 8.37
C TYR A 107 2.37 7.23 8.77
N ALA A 108 1.50 7.35 7.77
CA ALA A 108 0.06 7.34 7.92
C ALA A 108 -0.50 6.04 7.34
N LYS A 109 -1.07 5.19 8.21
CA LYS A 109 -1.74 3.94 7.83
C LYS A 109 -3.24 4.15 7.75
N ILE A 110 -3.83 3.85 6.60
CA ILE A 110 -5.27 3.98 6.33
C ILE A 110 -5.79 2.59 5.94
N THR A 111 -6.81 2.13 6.66
CA THR A 111 -7.48 0.85 6.42
C THR A 111 -8.94 1.10 6.11
N THR A 112 -9.44 0.47 5.04
CA THR A 112 -10.81 0.63 4.54
C THR A 112 -11.48 -0.73 4.42
N ASN A 113 -12.81 -0.74 4.55
CA ASN A 113 -13.60 -1.92 4.19
C ASN A 113 -13.85 -1.89 2.68
N GLY A 114 -13.41 -2.93 1.97
CA GLY A 114 -13.43 -2.95 0.52
C GLY A 114 -12.49 -1.93 -0.11
N GLU A 115 -12.39 -2.00 -1.43
CA GLU A 115 -11.60 -1.06 -2.23
C GLU A 115 -12.30 0.30 -2.28
N GLN A 116 -11.67 1.32 -1.71
CA GLN A 116 -12.19 2.68 -1.70
C GLN A 116 -11.12 3.69 -2.13
N PRO A 117 -11.49 4.75 -2.88
CA PRO A 117 -10.57 5.84 -3.16
C PRO A 117 -10.25 6.59 -1.85
N VAL A 118 -9.01 7.04 -1.74
CA VAL A 118 -8.49 7.75 -0.57
C VAL A 118 -7.78 9.03 -1.01
N ASN A 119 -8.15 10.17 -0.42
CA ASN A 119 -7.44 11.44 -0.59
C ASN A 119 -6.84 11.87 0.75
N ILE A 120 -5.53 12.13 0.81
CA ILE A 120 -4.84 12.52 2.03
C ILE A 120 -4.31 13.96 1.92
N HIS A 121 -4.49 14.73 2.99
CA HIS A 121 -4.01 16.10 3.14
C HIS A 121 -3.23 16.22 4.44
N VAL A 122 -1.92 16.50 4.35
CA VAL A 122 -1.06 16.73 5.51
C VAL A 122 -1.13 18.20 5.92
N ILE A 123 -1.28 18.48 7.22
CA ILE A 123 -1.49 19.84 7.74
C ILE A 123 -0.16 20.42 8.23
N PHE A 124 0.27 21.52 7.59
CA PHE A 124 1.43 22.28 8.03
C PHE A 124 1.02 23.60 8.66
N SER A 125 1.58 23.90 9.83
CA SER A 125 1.40 25.17 10.52
C SER A 125 2.71 25.96 10.42
N SER A 126 2.67 27.10 9.74
CA SER A 126 3.76 28.07 9.81
C SER A 126 3.53 28.99 11.02
N PRO A 127 4.56 29.31 11.83
CA PRO A 127 4.44 30.29 12.89
C PRO A 127 3.90 31.61 12.35
N ARG A 128 2.89 32.18 13.01
CA ARG A 128 2.38 33.51 12.67
C ARG A 128 3.46 34.53 13.01
N ARG A 129 4.09 35.11 11.99
CA ARG A 129 5.09 36.16 12.18
C ARG A 129 4.40 37.48 12.50
N SER A 130 4.82 38.16 13.57
CA SER A 130 4.44 39.56 13.82
C SER A 130 5.24 40.45 12.89
N LEU A 131 4.61 40.97 11.84
CA LEU A 131 5.26 41.94 10.95
C LEU A 131 5.51 43.24 11.73
N LYS A 132 6.76 43.71 11.77
CA LYS A 132 7.07 45.08 12.17
C LYS A 132 6.99 45.96 10.93
N PRO A 133 5.95 46.80 10.75
CA PRO A 133 5.89 47.70 9.62
C PRO A 133 7.09 48.65 9.67
N ARG A 134 7.79 48.81 8.55
CA ARG A 134 8.85 49.80 8.43
C ARG A 134 8.18 51.18 8.35
N PRO A 135 8.52 52.15 9.22
CA PRO A 135 8.04 53.52 9.04
C PRO A 135 8.51 54.02 7.67
N GLY A 136 7.59 54.57 6.88
CA GLY A 136 7.90 55.19 5.61
C GLY A 136 8.82 56.39 5.83
N ASN A 137 9.82 56.53 4.95
CA ASN A 137 10.64 57.74 4.87
C ASN A 137 9.86 58.88 4.22
#